data_AF-C0BAL7-F1
#
_entry.id   AF-C0BAL7-F1
#
_cell.length_a   1.000
_cell.length_b   1.000
_cell.length_c   1.000
_cell.angle_alpha   90.00
_cell.angle_beta   90.00
_cell.angle_gamma   90.00
#
_symmetry.space_group_name_H-M   'P 1'
#
loop_
_entity.id
_entity.type
_entity.pdbx_description
1 polymer ?
#
loop_
_entity_poly.entity_id
_entity_poly.type
_entity_poly.pdbx_seq_one_letter_code
_entity_poly.pdbx_strand_id
1 'polypeptide(L)'
;MKYAIDPDEVNAQEFYKSGITSVGFSPDHSNVIGGQITVCKTAPDHMANRIVKEHAAMKGSVCSTVKDVYGASNQMPKTRMGIFHLLKEAIRKDDLLKKYQMPFVIAAETAGEIQCLMELLKDEDIQLTIVDGFEFGDAIEELKEKKVGIIFGNFSNLSQISKHEIDLSRLKELVENGNRIAFTNTCKGASEGREVFIWSAIEVYRAGIDAEDVVKMMTIQPAEMLGVADQIGSIEVGKDADITIYSDHPVKSYAAHVQFCMINGKVVLS
;
A
#
# COMPACT_ATOMS: atom_id res chain seq x y z
N MET A 1 -15.95 8.36 -5.37
CA MET A 1 -15.48 7.69 -4.15
C MET A 1 -15.76 8.49 -2.87
N LYS A 2 -15.85 9.83 -2.93
CA LYS A 2 -16.09 10.70 -1.77
C LYS A 2 -17.27 10.36 -0.83
N TYR A 3 -18.26 9.60 -1.30
CA TYR A 3 -19.43 9.17 -0.52
C TYR A 3 -19.29 7.76 0.08
N ALA A 4 -18.20 7.06 -0.23
CA ALA A 4 -17.95 5.69 0.22
C ALA A 4 -17.05 5.61 1.46
N ILE A 5 -16.53 6.75 1.95
CA ILE A 5 -15.63 6.84 3.10
C ILE A 5 -16.33 7.69 4.15
N ASP A 6 -16.49 7.14 5.35
CA ASP A 6 -17.05 7.85 6.49
C ASP A 6 -15.97 8.72 7.16
N PRO A 7 -16.08 10.05 7.15
CA PRO A 7 -15.09 10.93 7.78
C PRO A 7 -14.99 10.73 9.30
N ASP A 8 -16.05 10.26 9.97
CA ASP A 8 -16.04 10.04 11.41
C ASP A 8 -15.22 8.79 11.77
N GLU A 9 -15.25 7.75 10.94
CA GLU A 9 -14.36 6.59 11.10
C GLU A 9 -12.90 6.98 10.92
N VAL A 10 -12.58 7.83 9.92
CA VAL A 10 -11.21 8.34 9.73
C VAL A 10 -10.73 9.14 10.94
N ASN A 11 -11.62 9.94 11.54
CA ASN A 11 -11.31 10.69 12.75
C ASN A 11 -11.06 9.77 13.95
N ALA A 12 -11.88 8.72 14.11
CA ALA A 12 -11.76 7.76 15.21
C ALA A 12 -10.45 6.99 15.19
N GLN A 13 -9.84 6.80 14.02
CA GLN A 13 -8.53 6.16 13.88
C GLN A 13 -7.37 7.03 14.39
N GLU A 14 -7.54 8.37 14.43
CA GLU A 14 -6.53 9.32 14.92
C GLU A 14 -5.12 9.11 14.31
N PHE A 15 -5.06 8.82 13.00
CA PHE A 15 -3.81 8.51 12.27
C PHE A 15 -2.66 9.50 12.51
N TYR A 16 -2.99 10.78 12.69
CA TYR A 16 -2.02 11.85 12.93
C TYR A 16 -1.18 11.66 14.20
N LYS A 17 -1.63 10.94 15.24
CA LYS A 17 -0.75 10.65 16.41
C LYS A 17 0.25 9.51 16.19
N SER A 18 0.16 8.78 15.08
CA SER A 18 1.25 7.92 14.57
C SER A 18 2.08 8.61 13.48
N GLY A 19 1.76 9.87 13.16
CA GLY A 19 2.46 10.70 12.17
C GLY A 19 2.01 10.50 10.73
N ILE A 20 0.90 9.79 10.54
CA ILE A 20 0.29 9.54 9.24
C ILE A 20 -0.63 10.72 8.90
N THR A 21 -0.20 11.57 7.96
CA THR A 21 -0.95 12.77 7.53
C THR A 21 -1.88 12.50 6.35
N SER A 22 -1.57 11.47 5.55
CA SER A 22 -2.31 11.09 4.36
C SER A 22 -2.41 9.56 4.25
N VAL A 23 -3.51 9.06 3.71
CA VAL A 23 -3.77 7.63 3.51
C VAL A 23 -4.40 7.37 2.13
N GLY A 24 -4.04 6.26 1.51
CA GLY A 24 -4.70 5.75 0.32
C GLY A 24 -5.79 4.75 0.70
N PHE A 25 -7.05 5.17 0.70
CA PHE A 25 -8.17 4.27 0.96
C PHE A 25 -8.40 3.37 -0.26
N SER A 26 -8.31 2.06 -0.04
CA SER A 26 -8.48 1.04 -1.07
C SER A 26 -9.60 0.06 -0.71
N PRO A 27 -10.30 -0.49 -1.72
CA PRO A 27 -11.04 -1.74 -1.56
C PRO A 27 -10.15 -2.85 -0.98
N ASP A 28 -10.78 -3.84 -0.35
CA ASP A 28 -10.12 -4.98 0.26
C ASP A 28 -9.55 -5.98 -0.78
N HIS A 29 -9.23 -7.19 -0.33
CA HIS A 29 -8.61 -8.24 -1.14
C HIS A 29 -9.64 -9.24 -1.68
N SER A 30 -10.95 -8.95 -1.53
CA SER A 30 -12.03 -9.91 -1.79
C SER A 30 -12.42 -10.01 -3.26
N ASN A 31 -12.06 -9.03 -4.09
CA ASN A 31 -12.49 -8.94 -5.49
C ASN A 31 -11.30 -8.96 -6.46
N VAL A 32 -11.49 -9.58 -7.64
CA VAL A 32 -10.48 -9.58 -8.73
C VAL A 32 -10.12 -8.15 -9.15
N ILE A 33 -11.15 -7.33 -9.40
CA ILE A 33 -11.07 -5.87 -9.52
C ILE A 33 -12.03 -5.31 -8.48
N GLY A 34 -11.48 -4.68 -7.43
CA GLY A 34 -12.25 -4.19 -6.29
C GLY A 34 -12.78 -2.76 -6.47
N GLY A 35 -12.16 -1.98 -7.34
CA GLY A 35 -12.51 -0.58 -7.56
C GLY A 35 -11.26 0.29 -7.54
N GLN A 36 -11.42 1.57 -7.23
CA GLN A 36 -10.34 2.55 -7.30
C GLN A 36 -9.85 2.92 -5.89
N ILE A 37 -8.63 3.44 -5.80
CA ILE A 37 -8.02 3.98 -4.58
C ILE A 37 -8.15 5.51 -4.57
N THR A 38 -8.55 6.08 -3.43
CA THR A 38 -8.56 7.54 -3.20
C THR A 38 -7.51 7.91 -2.16
N VAL A 39 -6.70 8.93 -2.43
CA VAL A 39 -5.78 9.51 -1.44
C VAL A 39 -6.46 10.65 -0.70
N CYS A 40 -6.44 10.58 0.64
CA CYS A 40 -7.02 11.59 1.52
C CYS A 40 -6.07 11.98 2.66
N LYS A 41 -6.22 13.22 3.13
CA LYS A 41 -5.66 13.72 4.38
C LYS A 41 -6.38 13.12 5.58
N THR A 42 -5.67 12.96 6.69
CA THR A 42 -6.19 12.35 7.92
C THR A 42 -6.72 13.37 8.93
N ALA A 43 -6.44 14.66 8.73
CA ALA A 43 -6.92 15.74 9.60
C ALA A 43 -8.46 15.78 9.68
N PRO A 44 -9.04 16.07 10.86
CA PRO A 44 -10.47 16.28 10.99
C PRO A 44 -10.99 17.43 10.11
N ASP A 45 -11.73 17.08 9.06
CA ASP A 45 -12.40 17.99 8.14
C ASP A 45 -13.55 17.27 7.42
N HIS A 46 -14.36 17.97 6.63
CA HIS A 46 -15.29 17.35 5.70
C HIS A 46 -14.54 16.53 4.65
N MET A 47 -15.09 15.37 4.28
CA MET A 47 -14.43 14.43 3.36
C MET A 47 -14.01 15.09 2.04
N ALA A 48 -14.82 16.01 1.50
CA ALA A 48 -14.50 16.73 0.28
C ALA A 48 -13.20 17.55 0.35
N ASN A 49 -12.87 18.08 1.54
CA ASN A 49 -11.66 18.88 1.77
C ASN A 49 -10.43 18.02 2.06
N ARG A 50 -10.62 16.72 2.34
CA ARG A 50 -9.53 15.79 2.62
C ARG A 50 -8.95 15.18 1.35
N ILE A 51 -9.68 15.16 0.24
CA ILE A 51 -9.27 14.45 -0.96
C ILE A 51 -8.07 15.16 -1.61
N VAL A 52 -6.95 14.43 -1.72
CA VAL A 52 -5.78 14.84 -2.51
C VAL A 52 -5.95 14.37 -3.95
N LYS A 53 -6.38 13.12 -4.13
CA LYS A 53 -6.62 12.53 -5.45
C LYS A 53 -7.72 11.48 -5.39
N GLU A 54 -8.84 11.74 -6.05
CA GLU A 54 -10.00 10.83 -6.01
C GLU A 54 -9.75 9.50 -6.74
N HIS A 55 -9.06 9.53 -7.88
CA HIS A 55 -8.81 8.34 -8.69
C HIS A 55 -7.29 8.09 -8.79
N ALA A 56 -6.70 7.63 -7.70
CA ALA A 56 -5.24 7.47 -7.59
C ALA A 56 -4.72 6.21 -8.28
N ALA A 57 -5.43 5.08 -8.13
CA ALA A 57 -5.05 3.79 -8.70
C ALA A 57 -6.26 2.85 -8.82
N MET A 58 -6.12 1.78 -9.61
CA MET A 58 -7.07 0.68 -9.68
C MET A 58 -6.63 -0.45 -8.73
N LYS A 59 -7.51 -0.88 -7.83
CA LYS A 59 -7.27 -1.97 -6.88
C LYS A 59 -7.81 -3.30 -7.41
N GLY A 60 -6.97 -4.33 -7.36
CA GLY A 60 -7.35 -5.72 -7.64
C GLY A 60 -6.76 -6.70 -6.64
N SER A 61 -7.07 -7.99 -6.82
CA SER A 61 -6.56 -9.07 -5.98
C SER A 61 -6.47 -10.38 -6.77
N VAL A 62 -5.35 -11.09 -6.59
CA VAL A 62 -5.18 -12.48 -7.05
C VAL A 62 -5.06 -13.48 -5.88
N CYS A 63 -5.28 -13.01 -4.65
CA CYS A 63 -5.14 -13.79 -3.43
C CYS A 63 -6.22 -14.89 -3.30
N SER A 64 -5.97 -15.86 -2.43
CA SER A 64 -6.95 -16.91 -2.12
C SER A 64 -8.27 -16.36 -1.57
N THR A 65 -8.24 -15.23 -0.86
CA THR A 65 -9.44 -14.57 -0.30
C THR A 65 -10.53 -14.36 -1.35
N VAL A 66 -10.16 -14.06 -2.60
CA VAL A 66 -11.12 -13.89 -3.68
C VAL A 66 -11.92 -15.17 -3.93
N LYS A 67 -11.26 -16.31 -4.11
CA LYS A 67 -11.97 -17.56 -4.35
C LYS A 67 -12.76 -18.03 -3.12
N ASP A 68 -12.35 -17.64 -1.91
CA ASP A 68 -13.02 -18.02 -0.68
C ASP A 68 -14.37 -17.27 -0.56
N VAL A 69 -14.37 -15.96 -0.83
CA VAL A 69 -15.58 -15.11 -0.83
C VAL A 69 -16.58 -15.51 -1.93
N TYR A 70 -16.10 -15.63 -3.16
CA TYR A 70 -16.97 -16.00 -4.30
C TYR A 70 -17.40 -17.48 -4.23
N GLY A 71 -16.51 -18.36 -3.76
CA GLY A 71 -16.79 -19.77 -3.54
C GLY A 71 -17.90 -19.99 -2.51
N ALA A 72 -17.88 -19.27 -1.38
CA ALA A 72 -18.94 -19.29 -0.39
C ALA A 72 -20.31 -18.86 -0.96
N SER A 73 -20.30 -17.92 -1.91
CA SER A 73 -21.49 -17.45 -2.63
C SER A 73 -21.87 -18.31 -3.85
N ASN A 74 -21.19 -19.44 -4.06
CA ASN A 74 -21.34 -20.32 -5.22
C ASN A 74 -21.13 -19.63 -6.59
N GLN A 75 -20.43 -18.49 -6.62
CA GLN A 75 -20.13 -17.70 -7.82
C GLN A 75 -18.70 -17.94 -8.31
N MET A 76 -18.41 -17.56 -9.56
CA MET A 76 -17.04 -17.57 -10.10
C MET A 76 -16.33 -16.28 -9.65
N PRO A 77 -15.03 -16.32 -9.25
CA PRO A 77 -14.10 -17.45 -9.32
C PRO A 77 -14.06 -18.34 -8.07
N LYS A 78 -13.89 -19.65 -8.27
CA LYS A 78 -13.71 -20.65 -7.18
C LYS A 78 -12.31 -21.25 -7.12
N THR A 79 -11.47 -20.88 -8.08
CA THR A 79 -10.12 -21.43 -8.26
C THR A 79 -9.16 -20.30 -8.60
N ARG A 80 -7.86 -20.52 -8.34
CA ARG A 80 -6.80 -19.57 -8.74
C ARG A 80 -6.82 -19.31 -10.25
N MET A 81 -6.98 -20.36 -11.05
CA MET A 81 -7.09 -20.25 -12.50
C MET A 81 -8.26 -19.34 -12.93
N GLY A 82 -9.40 -19.46 -12.26
CA GLY A 82 -10.56 -18.59 -12.50
C GLY A 82 -10.26 -17.13 -12.17
N ILE A 83 -9.53 -16.86 -11.09
CA ILE A 83 -9.12 -15.50 -10.71
C ILE A 83 -8.28 -14.86 -11.81
N PHE A 84 -7.19 -15.53 -12.24
CA PHE A 84 -6.31 -15.01 -13.29
C PHE A 84 -7.03 -14.89 -14.65
N HIS A 85 -7.94 -15.82 -14.97
CA HIS A 85 -8.78 -15.72 -16.17
C HIS A 85 -9.64 -14.46 -16.16
N LEU A 86 -10.35 -14.20 -15.06
CA LEU A 86 -11.18 -13.01 -14.91
C LEU A 86 -10.37 -11.72 -14.91
N LEU A 87 -9.18 -11.72 -14.29
CA LEU A 87 -8.28 -10.57 -14.33
C LEU A 87 -7.86 -10.25 -15.77
N LYS A 88 -7.44 -11.27 -16.52
CA LYS A 88 -7.07 -11.15 -17.93
C LYS A 88 -8.24 -10.66 -18.79
N GLU A 89 -9.44 -11.17 -18.55
CA GLU A 89 -10.64 -10.71 -19.23
C GLU A 89 -10.97 -9.26 -18.90
N ALA A 90 -10.89 -8.85 -17.63
CA ALA A 90 -11.19 -7.50 -17.19
C ALA A 90 -10.24 -6.47 -17.83
N ILE A 91 -8.94 -6.78 -17.87
CA ILE A 91 -7.94 -5.93 -18.51
C ILE A 91 -8.21 -5.79 -20.02
N ARG A 92 -8.60 -6.88 -20.69
CA ARG A 92 -8.88 -6.89 -22.14
C ARG A 92 -10.20 -6.22 -22.54
N LYS A 93 -11.30 -6.51 -21.81
CA LYS A 93 -12.66 -6.11 -22.21
C LYS A 93 -12.94 -4.64 -21.96
N ASP A 94 -12.50 -4.11 -20.83
CA ASP A 94 -12.89 -2.77 -20.40
C ASP A 94 -11.92 -1.66 -20.84
N ASP A 95 -10.87 -2.03 -21.59
CA ASP A 95 -9.75 -1.16 -21.94
C ASP A 95 -9.29 -0.34 -20.72
N LEU A 96 -9.34 -0.94 -19.52
CA LEU A 96 -9.14 -0.25 -18.24
C LEU A 96 -7.82 0.52 -18.25
N LEU A 97 -6.81 -0.08 -18.87
CA LEU A 97 -5.49 0.48 -19.07
C LEU A 97 -5.54 1.79 -19.86
N LYS A 98 -6.24 1.82 -21.01
CA LYS A 98 -6.35 3.03 -21.83
C LYS A 98 -7.36 4.04 -21.31
N LYS A 99 -8.44 3.59 -20.67
CA LYS A 99 -9.52 4.45 -20.17
C LYS A 99 -9.09 5.26 -18.97
N TYR A 100 -8.29 4.68 -18.08
CA TYR A 100 -7.96 5.31 -16.82
C TYR A 100 -6.52 5.79 -16.69
N GLN A 101 -5.59 5.29 -17.52
CA GLN A 101 -4.16 5.63 -17.46
C GLN A 101 -3.64 5.76 -16.01
N MET A 102 -4.05 4.83 -15.14
CA MET A 102 -3.78 4.90 -13.71
C MET A 102 -2.97 3.68 -13.27
N PRO A 103 -2.14 3.82 -12.22
CA PRO A 103 -1.43 2.71 -11.62
C PRO A 103 -2.38 1.58 -11.19
N PHE A 104 -1.89 0.35 -11.26
CA PHE A 104 -2.56 -0.83 -10.73
C PHE A 104 -1.92 -1.24 -9.41
N VAL A 105 -2.77 -1.41 -8.40
CA VAL A 105 -2.38 -1.92 -7.09
C VAL A 105 -3.08 -3.28 -6.94
N ILE A 106 -2.32 -4.37 -6.99
CA ILE A 106 -2.89 -5.73 -7.00
C ILE A 106 -2.36 -6.49 -5.78
N ALA A 107 -3.26 -7.05 -4.98
CA ALA A 107 -2.87 -7.91 -3.88
C ALA A 107 -2.41 -9.28 -4.39
N ALA A 108 -1.22 -9.70 -3.97
CA ALA A 108 -0.65 -11.02 -4.19
C ALA A 108 0.20 -11.36 -2.97
N GLU A 109 0.02 -12.54 -2.37
CA GLU A 109 0.67 -12.93 -1.12
C GLU A 109 1.84 -13.89 -1.37
N THR A 110 1.67 -14.83 -2.30
CA THR A 110 2.60 -15.93 -2.56
C THR A 110 3.46 -15.70 -3.79
N ALA A 111 4.64 -16.32 -3.86
CA ALA A 111 5.56 -16.18 -4.99
C ALA A 111 4.91 -16.63 -6.30
N GLY A 112 4.17 -17.74 -6.26
CA GLY A 112 3.43 -18.24 -7.42
C GLY A 112 2.34 -17.27 -7.92
N GLU A 113 1.69 -16.53 -7.01
CA GLU A 113 0.73 -15.48 -7.42
C GLU A 113 1.45 -14.29 -8.07
N ILE A 114 2.57 -13.85 -7.48
CA ILE A 114 3.40 -12.76 -8.00
C ILE A 114 3.89 -13.12 -9.40
N GLN A 115 4.52 -14.28 -9.57
CA GLN A 115 5.06 -14.75 -10.85
C GLN A 115 3.98 -14.87 -11.93
N CYS A 116 2.82 -15.47 -11.60
CA CYS A 116 1.71 -15.56 -12.54
C CYS A 116 1.17 -14.18 -12.93
N LEU A 117 1.12 -13.24 -11.98
CA LEU A 117 0.68 -11.87 -12.23
C LEU A 117 1.67 -11.14 -13.15
N MET A 118 2.97 -11.28 -12.91
CA MET A 118 4.04 -10.70 -13.73
C MET A 118 4.00 -11.23 -15.16
N GLU A 119 3.82 -12.53 -15.34
CA GLU A 119 3.68 -13.17 -16.64
C GLU A 119 2.40 -12.73 -17.37
N LEU A 120 1.27 -12.60 -16.66
CA LEU A 120 0.00 -12.15 -17.23
C LEU A 120 0.10 -10.72 -17.78
N LEU A 121 0.84 -9.86 -17.09
CA LEU A 121 1.00 -8.43 -17.38
C LEU A 121 2.32 -8.13 -18.11
N LYS A 122 2.98 -9.14 -18.69
CA LYS A 122 4.30 -8.97 -19.26
C LYS A 122 4.32 -8.00 -20.45
N ASP A 123 3.28 -8.07 -21.28
CA ASP A 123 3.14 -7.30 -22.53
C ASP A 123 2.38 -5.98 -22.34
N GLU A 124 1.90 -5.71 -21.12
CA GLU A 124 1.12 -4.51 -20.80
C GLU A 124 2.04 -3.41 -20.23
N ASP A 125 1.93 -2.20 -20.77
CA ASP A 125 2.67 -1.03 -20.27
C ASP A 125 1.89 -0.36 -19.13
N ILE A 126 2.07 -0.91 -17.92
CA ILE A 126 1.34 -0.49 -16.72
C ILE A 126 2.28 -0.31 -15.54
N GLN A 127 2.03 0.73 -14.75
CA GLN A 127 2.64 0.85 -13.43
C GLN A 127 1.95 -0.11 -12.47
N LEU A 128 2.63 -1.20 -12.11
CA LEU A 128 2.16 -2.20 -11.17
C LEU A 128 2.79 -1.99 -9.78
N THR A 129 1.94 -2.06 -8.76
CA THR A 129 2.32 -2.18 -7.35
C THR A 129 1.64 -3.40 -6.76
N ILE A 130 2.40 -4.23 -6.03
CA ILE A 130 1.90 -5.39 -5.32
C ILE A 130 1.63 -5.03 -3.86
N VAL A 131 0.52 -5.53 -3.31
CA VAL A 131 0.20 -5.39 -1.88
C VAL A 131 0.36 -6.73 -1.17
N ASP A 132 0.83 -6.67 0.08
CA ASP A 132 1.21 -7.78 0.96
C ASP A 132 2.51 -8.46 0.54
N GLY A 133 2.56 -9.13 -0.61
CA GLY A 133 3.79 -9.65 -1.21
C GLY A 133 4.67 -10.47 -0.25
N PHE A 134 4.08 -11.30 0.62
CA PHE A 134 4.81 -11.92 1.73
C PHE A 134 5.97 -12.81 1.28
N GLU A 135 5.82 -13.54 0.16
CA GLU A 135 6.87 -14.39 -0.42
C GLU A 135 7.71 -13.66 -1.49
N PHE A 136 7.91 -12.35 -1.36
CA PHE A 136 8.66 -11.55 -2.34
C PHE A 136 10.07 -12.08 -2.62
N GLY A 137 10.74 -12.70 -1.64
CA GLY A 137 12.10 -13.22 -1.78
C GLY A 137 12.20 -14.32 -2.85
N ASP A 138 11.15 -15.13 -3.00
CA ASP A 138 11.12 -16.22 -3.98
C ASP A 138 10.72 -15.74 -5.39
N ALA A 139 10.21 -14.51 -5.51
CA ALA A 139 9.87 -13.85 -6.77
C ALA A 139 10.71 -12.58 -7.02
N ILE A 140 11.90 -12.49 -6.41
CA ILE A 140 12.65 -11.24 -6.34
C ILE A 140 13.17 -10.76 -7.69
N GLU A 141 13.53 -11.69 -8.57
CA GLU A 141 14.11 -11.36 -9.87
C GLU A 141 13.04 -10.76 -10.79
N GLU A 142 11.84 -11.33 -10.78
CA GLU A 142 10.68 -10.82 -11.50
C GLU A 142 10.30 -9.42 -11.00
N LEU A 143 10.32 -9.20 -9.69
CA LEU A 143 10.07 -7.89 -9.07
C LEU A 143 11.12 -6.86 -9.49
N LYS A 144 12.40 -7.26 -9.55
CA LYS A 144 13.52 -6.39 -9.93
C LYS A 144 13.47 -6.00 -11.40
N GLU A 145 13.21 -6.94 -12.29
CA GLU A 145 13.21 -6.74 -13.75
C GLU A 145 12.28 -5.61 -14.18
N LYS A 146 11.05 -5.60 -13.66
CA LYS A 146 10.05 -4.57 -13.96
C LYS A 146 10.01 -3.41 -12.97
N LYS A 147 10.89 -3.39 -11.96
CA LYS A 147 10.91 -2.39 -10.87
C LYS A 147 9.55 -2.19 -10.22
N VAL A 148 8.85 -3.30 -9.97
CA VAL A 148 7.50 -3.31 -9.40
C VAL A 148 7.51 -2.69 -8.01
N GLY A 149 6.52 -1.84 -7.72
CA GLY A 149 6.34 -1.28 -6.38
C GLY A 149 5.77 -2.34 -5.43
N ILE A 150 6.12 -2.30 -4.15
CA ILE A 150 5.57 -3.22 -3.14
C ILE A 150 5.09 -2.45 -1.92
N ILE A 151 3.84 -2.69 -1.51
CA ILE A 151 3.26 -2.18 -0.27
C ILE A 151 3.11 -3.36 0.68
N PHE A 152 3.95 -3.42 1.71
CA PHE A 152 3.89 -4.48 2.70
C PHE A 152 2.79 -4.21 3.73
N GLY A 153 1.97 -5.24 3.96
CA GLY A 153 1.12 -5.32 5.14
C GLY A 153 1.92 -5.77 6.37
N ASN A 154 1.22 -5.96 7.48
CA ASN A 154 1.83 -6.34 8.75
C ASN A 154 2.51 -7.72 8.68
N PHE A 155 3.83 -7.75 8.82
CA PHE A 155 4.63 -8.98 8.82
C PHE A 155 4.37 -9.87 10.05
N SER A 156 3.99 -9.26 11.16
CA SER A 156 3.80 -9.94 12.45
C SER A 156 2.37 -10.43 12.68
N ASN A 157 1.39 -9.98 11.87
CA ASN A 157 0.01 -10.47 11.95
C ASN A 157 0.00 -12.01 11.84
N LEU A 158 -0.72 -12.72 12.71
CA LEU A 158 -0.94 -14.18 12.65
C LEU A 158 0.29 -15.02 12.24
N SER A 159 1.48 -14.64 12.71
CA SER A 159 2.76 -15.28 12.38
C SER A 159 3.07 -15.34 10.87
N GLN A 160 2.72 -14.30 10.11
CA GLN A 160 2.93 -14.24 8.65
C GLN A 160 4.40 -14.49 8.25
N ILE A 161 5.38 -14.00 9.03
CA ILE A 161 6.81 -14.34 8.86
C ILE A 161 7.03 -15.85 8.83
N SER A 162 6.50 -16.58 9.83
CA SER A 162 6.68 -18.04 9.89
C SER A 162 5.84 -18.78 8.85
N LYS A 163 4.67 -18.25 8.50
CA LYS A 163 3.75 -18.88 7.54
C LYS A 163 4.24 -18.81 6.10
N HIS A 164 4.94 -17.73 5.76
CA HIS A 164 5.46 -17.47 4.41
C HIS A 164 6.99 -17.52 4.33
N GLU A 165 7.65 -17.97 5.41
CA GLU A 165 9.11 -18.06 5.52
C GLU A 165 9.82 -16.74 5.11
N ILE A 166 9.24 -15.61 5.52
CA ILE A 166 9.65 -14.29 5.07
C ILE A 166 11.06 -13.95 5.56
N ASP A 167 12.00 -13.77 4.63
CA ASP A 167 13.32 -13.23 4.90
C ASP A 167 13.39 -11.73 4.58
N LEU A 168 13.12 -10.90 5.58
CA LEU A 168 13.17 -9.44 5.43
C LEU A 168 14.56 -8.90 5.07
N SER A 169 15.65 -9.64 5.34
CA SER A 169 17.00 -9.17 5.00
C SER A 169 17.20 -9.03 3.49
N ARG A 170 16.44 -9.81 2.70
CA ARG A 170 16.43 -9.75 1.23
C ARG A 170 15.74 -8.51 0.67
N LEU A 171 15.03 -7.73 1.49
CA LEU A 171 14.52 -6.43 1.06
C LEU A 171 15.63 -5.51 0.55
N LYS A 172 16.86 -5.69 1.05
CA LYS A 172 18.02 -4.94 0.59
C LYS A 172 18.25 -5.07 -0.92
N GLU A 173 17.99 -6.25 -1.49
CA GLU A 173 18.14 -6.48 -2.93
C GLU A 173 17.16 -5.62 -3.75
N LEU A 174 15.93 -5.44 -3.25
CA LEU A 174 14.93 -4.59 -3.88
C LEU A 174 15.27 -3.10 -3.74
N VAL A 175 15.76 -2.70 -2.56
CA VAL A 175 16.21 -1.32 -2.30
C VAL A 175 17.37 -0.95 -3.23
N GLU A 176 18.39 -1.80 -3.33
CA GLU A 176 19.56 -1.59 -4.21
C GLU A 176 19.19 -1.55 -5.70
N ASN A 177 18.17 -2.32 -6.11
CA ASN A 177 17.65 -2.29 -7.47
C ASN A 177 16.79 -1.03 -7.78
N GLY A 178 16.43 -0.27 -6.75
CA GLY A 178 15.60 0.92 -6.87
C GLY A 178 14.10 0.61 -7.03
N ASN A 179 13.64 -0.53 -6.53
CA ASN A 179 12.22 -0.79 -6.38
C ASN A 179 11.63 0.16 -5.33
N ARG A 180 10.37 0.56 -5.55
CA ARG A 180 9.63 1.35 -4.57
C ARG A 180 9.01 0.40 -3.55
N ILE A 181 9.15 0.74 -2.28
CA ILE A 181 8.62 -0.01 -1.14
C ILE A 181 7.81 0.96 -0.28
N ALA A 182 6.69 0.49 0.27
CA ALA A 182 5.89 1.23 1.23
C ALA A 182 5.25 0.28 2.25
N PHE A 183 4.58 0.85 3.25
CA PHE A 183 3.89 0.13 4.31
C PHE A 183 2.42 0.53 4.35
N THR A 184 1.57 -0.41 4.76
CA THR A 184 0.17 -0.16 5.10
C THR A 184 -0.10 -0.58 6.55
N ASN A 185 -1.13 -0.01 7.16
CA ASN A 185 -1.60 -0.36 8.50
C ASN A 185 -2.64 -1.50 8.46
N THR A 186 -2.65 -2.25 7.37
CA THR A 186 -3.59 -3.34 7.10
C THR A 186 -2.82 -4.64 6.86
N CYS A 187 -3.47 -5.77 7.07
CA CYS A 187 -2.99 -7.06 6.58
C CYS A 187 -4.13 -7.79 5.90
N LYS A 188 -3.91 -8.32 4.69
CA LYS A 188 -4.91 -9.06 3.92
C LYS A 188 -6.25 -8.32 3.72
N GLY A 189 -6.19 -7.00 3.64
CA GLY A 189 -7.37 -6.14 3.47
C GLY A 189 -8.11 -5.78 4.77
N ALA A 190 -7.65 -6.20 5.94
CA ALA A 190 -8.21 -5.81 7.24
C ALA A 190 -7.34 -4.75 7.92
N SER A 191 -7.96 -3.73 8.52
CA SER A 191 -7.26 -2.69 9.31
C SER A 191 -6.83 -3.24 10.66
N GLU A 192 -5.59 -2.94 11.07
CA GLU A 192 -5.00 -3.41 12.32
C GLU A 192 -4.57 -2.27 13.25
N GLY A 193 -5.00 -1.04 12.95
CA GLY A 193 -4.66 0.15 13.72
C GLY A 193 -3.40 0.85 13.22
N ARG A 194 -3.31 2.14 13.50
CA ARG A 194 -2.28 3.06 13.01
C ARG A 194 -0.86 2.76 13.54
N GLU A 195 -0.74 2.05 14.66
CA GLU A 195 0.54 1.74 15.31
C GLU A 195 1.35 0.75 14.47
N VAL A 196 0.66 -0.16 13.76
CA VAL A 196 1.26 -1.16 12.87
C VAL A 196 2.15 -0.53 11.81
N PHE A 197 1.78 0.64 11.29
CA PHE A 197 2.57 1.36 10.30
C PHE A 197 4.00 1.65 10.77
N ILE A 198 4.16 2.09 12.02
CA ILE A 198 5.48 2.36 12.60
C ILE A 198 6.21 1.07 12.93
N TRP A 199 5.50 0.04 13.40
CA TRP A 199 6.10 -1.25 13.71
C TRP A 199 6.69 -1.94 12.47
N SER A 200 5.97 -1.95 11.35
CA SER A 200 6.48 -2.50 10.10
C SER A 200 7.72 -1.75 9.60
N ALA A 201 7.76 -0.41 9.76
CA ALA A 201 8.94 0.38 9.44
C ALA A 201 10.15 0.02 10.33
N ILE A 202 9.93 -0.17 11.64
CA ILE A 202 10.98 -0.61 12.58
C ILE A 202 11.47 -2.03 12.23
N GLU A 203 10.58 -2.94 11.83
CA GLU A 203 10.97 -4.29 11.40
C GLU A 203 11.90 -4.25 10.17
N VAL A 204 11.60 -3.41 9.18
CA VAL A 204 12.45 -3.23 8.00
C VAL A 204 13.80 -2.58 8.35
N TYR A 205 13.82 -1.59 9.24
CA TYR A 205 15.08 -1.04 9.74
C TYR A 205 15.93 -2.12 10.44
N ARG A 206 15.31 -2.96 11.29
CA ARG A 206 15.98 -4.08 11.97
C ARG A 206 16.47 -5.17 11.02
N ALA A 207 15.87 -5.28 9.83
CA ALA A 207 16.33 -6.17 8.77
C ALA A 207 17.58 -5.66 8.03
N GLY A 208 18.08 -4.46 8.36
CA GLY A 208 19.34 -3.91 7.84
C GLY A 208 19.18 -2.86 6.75
N ILE A 209 17.97 -2.31 6.56
CA ILE A 209 17.73 -1.17 5.67
C ILE A 209 18.04 0.14 6.42
N ASP A 210 18.71 1.07 5.74
CA ASP A 210 19.07 2.36 6.32
C ASP A 210 17.81 3.17 6.70
N ALA A 211 17.88 3.83 7.85
CA ALA A 211 16.73 4.54 8.41
C ALA A 211 16.16 5.62 7.49
N GLU A 212 17.02 6.30 6.71
CA GLU A 212 16.62 7.29 5.71
C GLU A 212 15.80 6.65 4.57
N ASP A 213 16.19 5.45 4.12
CA ASP A 213 15.44 4.74 3.09
C ASP A 213 14.09 4.25 3.63
N VAL A 214 14.04 3.79 4.88
CA VAL A 214 12.77 3.46 5.54
C VAL A 214 11.87 4.69 5.65
N VAL A 215 12.41 5.88 5.97
CA VAL A 215 11.62 7.13 5.98
C VAL A 215 11.08 7.44 4.58
N LYS A 216 11.84 7.23 3.51
CA LYS A 216 11.32 7.37 2.13
C LYS A 216 10.19 6.38 1.84
N MET A 217 10.28 5.14 2.33
CA MET A 217 9.22 4.13 2.21
C MET A 217 7.95 4.53 2.95
N MET A 218 8.06 5.34 4.00
CA MET A 218 6.92 5.88 4.74
C MET A 218 6.32 7.14 4.11
N THR A 219 7.02 7.79 3.17
CA THR A 219 6.70 9.16 2.71
C THR A 219 6.64 9.27 1.19
N ILE A 220 7.76 9.53 0.52
CA ILE A 220 7.80 9.85 -0.91
C ILE A 220 7.47 8.64 -1.79
N GLN A 221 7.88 7.44 -1.42
CA GLN A 221 7.67 6.24 -2.24
C GLN A 221 6.18 5.88 -2.41
N PRO A 222 5.35 5.83 -1.34
CA PRO A 222 3.90 5.64 -1.53
C PRO A 222 3.25 6.81 -2.29
N ALA A 223 3.75 8.04 -2.12
CA ALA A 223 3.25 9.19 -2.87
C ALA A 223 3.53 9.06 -4.38
N GLU A 224 4.71 8.56 -4.77
CA GLU A 224 5.04 8.24 -6.16
C GLU A 224 4.19 7.10 -6.70
N MET A 225 3.99 6.02 -5.92
CA MET A 225 3.16 4.88 -6.33
C MET A 225 1.71 5.28 -6.63
N LEU A 226 1.17 6.25 -5.90
CA LEU A 226 -0.21 6.75 -6.05
C LEU A 226 -0.31 8.00 -6.94
N GLY A 227 0.84 8.50 -7.44
CA GLY A 227 0.94 9.66 -8.31
C GLY A 227 0.41 10.94 -7.66
N VAL A 228 0.86 11.21 -6.43
CA VAL A 228 0.59 12.41 -5.61
C VAL A 228 1.88 13.03 -5.05
N ALA A 229 3.04 12.59 -5.54
CA ALA A 229 4.37 13.06 -5.08
C ALA A 229 4.63 14.55 -5.40
N ASP A 230 3.85 15.15 -6.28
CA ASP A 230 3.83 16.58 -6.58
C ASP A 230 3.23 17.42 -5.44
N GLN A 231 2.38 16.83 -4.60
CA GLN A 231 1.67 17.51 -3.52
C GLN A 231 2.15 17.11 -2.12
N ILE A 232 2.52 15.84 -1.92
CA ILE A 232 2.85 15.29 -0.60
C ILE A 232 4.06 14.35 -0.64
N GLY A 233 4.59 13.99 0.53
CA GLY A 233 5.61 12.95 0.68
C GLY A 233 7.05 13.46 0.78
N SER A 234 7.30 14.76 0.63
CA SER A 234 8.60 15.37 0.96
C SER A 234 8.45 16.83 1.39
N ILE A 235 9.50 17.38 2.00
CA ILE A 235 9.56 18.77 2.44
C ILE A 235 10.22 19.60 1.34
N GLU A 236 9.40 20.13 0.42
CA GLU A 236 9.83 20.93 -0.72
C GLU A 236 8.88 22.11 -0.94
N VAL A 237 9.40 23.19 -1.53
CA VAL A 237 8.60 24.38 -1.85
C VAL A 237 7.51 24.01 -2.86
N GLY A 238 6.26 24.39 -2.56
CA GLY A 238 5.09 24.14 -3.42
C GLY A 238 4.28 22.91 -3.04
N LYS A 239 4.77 22.07 -2.12
CA LYS A 239 4.02 20.93 -1.55
C LYS A 239 3.16 21.35 -0.36
N ASP A 240 2.21 20.50 -0.01
CA ASP A 240 1.35 20.69 1.15
C ASP A 240 2.17 20.71 2.44
N ALA A 241 1.80 21.62 3.36
CA ALA A 241 2.45 21.76 4.66
C ALA A 241 1.99 20.67 5.64
N ASP A 242 2.38 19.43 5.34
CA ASP A 242 2.20 18.23 6.16
C ASP A 242 3.51 17.93 6.91
N ILE A 243 3.55 18.21 8.21
CA ILE A 243 4.77 18.11 9.02
C ILE A 243 4.47 17.37 10.32
N THR A 244 5.22 16.31 10.58
CA THR A 244 5.19 15.54 11.83
C THR A 244 6.56 15.65 12.51
N ILE A 245 6.57 15.95 13.81
CA ILE A 245 7.78 15.93 14.64
C ILE A 245 7.63 14.80 15.66
N TYR A 246 8.62 13.90 15.67
CA TYR A 246 8.74 12.83 16.65
C TYR A 246 9.70 13.23 17.77
N SER A 247 9.51 12.66 18.96
CA SER A 247 10.38 12.86 20.13
C SER A 247 11.79 12.31 19.94
N ASP A 248 11.97 11.36 19.01
CA ASP A 248 13.21 10.71 18.63
C ASP A 248 13.03 10.16 17.20
N HIS A 249 14.05 9.54 16.60
CA HIS A 249 13.96 9.00 15.26
C HIS A 249 12.91 7.87 15.17
N PRO A 250 11.87 7.97 14.32
CA PRO A 250 10.67 7.12 14.36
C PRO A 250 10.93 5.62 14.13
N VAL A 251 11.95 5.26 13.35
CA VAL A 251 12.28 3.86 13.05
C VAL A 251 13.46 3.30 13.84
N LYS A 252 14.26 4.15 14.51
CA LYS A 252 15.43 3.71 15.30
C LYS A 252 15.07 3.42 16.75
N SER A 253 14.00 4.04 17.25
CA SER A 253 13.59 3.97 18.65
C SER A 253 12.11 3.61 18.75
N TYR A 254 11.79 2.52 19.44
CA TYR A 254 10.39 2.12 19.69
C TYR A 254 9.66 3.06 20.65
N ALA A 255 10.39 3.90 21.38
CA ALA A 255 9.84 4.90 22.29
C ALA A 255 9.52 6.24 21.59
N ALA A 256 9.91 6.39 20.32
CA ALA A 256 9.59 7.56 19.52
C ALA A 256 8.08 7.70 19.41
N HIS A 257 7.56 8.88 19.75
CA HIS A 257 6.16 9.22 19.63
C HIS A 257 6.02 10.61 19.00
N VAL A 258 4.86 10.88 18.38
CA VAL A 258 4.59 12.18 17.77
C VAL A 258 4.39 13.22 18.86
N GLN A 259 5.16 14.31 18.79
CA GLN A 259 5.02 15.48 19.65
C GLN A 259 4.24 16.60 18.97
N PHE A 260 4.33 16.67 17.65
CA PHE A 260 3.64 17.70 16.87
C PHE A 260 3.23 17.13 15.51
N CYS A 261 2.03 17.48 15.07
CA CYS A 261 1.56 17.14 13.73
C CYS A 261 0.76 18.31 13.14
N MET A 262 1.09 18.64 11.90
CA MET A 262 0.46 19.67 11.09
C MET A 262 0.06 19.06 9.75
N ILE A 263 -1.14 19.37 9.29
CA ILE A 263 -1.68 18.89 8.01
C ILE A 263 -2.27 20.08 7.28
N ASN A 264 -1.87 20.30 6.02
CA ASN A 264 -2.23 21.48 5.22
C ASN A 264 -2.02 22.81 5.97
N GLY A 265 -0.95 22.92 6.76
CA GLY A 265 -0.63 24.13 7.54
C GLY A 265 -1.47 24.31 8.82
N LYS A 266 -2.39 23.40 9.14
CA LYS A 266 -3.19 23.41 10.38
C LYS A 266 -2.60 22.45 11.40
N VAL A 267 -2.33 22.93 12.62
CA VAL A 267 -1.85 22.08 13.72
C VAL A 267 -3.00 21.20 14.20
N VAL A 268 -2.77 19.88 14.19
CA VAL A 268 -3.75 18.86 14.62
C VAL A 268 -3.30 18.13 15.90
N LEU A 269 -2.03 18.23 16.26
CA LEU A 269 -1.46 17.68 17.50
C LEU A 269 -0.30 18.57 17.96
N SER A 270 -0.26 18.90 19.26
CA SER A 270 0.78 19.70 19.94
C SER A 270 0.87 19.37 21.41
#